data_AF-A0A931U105-F1
#
_entry.id   AF-A0A931U105-F1
#
_cell.length_a   1.000
_cell.length_b   1.000
_cell.length_c   1.000
_cell.angle_alpha   90.00
_cell.angle_beta   90.00
_cell.angle_gamma   90.00
#
_symmetry.space_group_name_H-M   'P 1'
#
loop_
_entity.id
_entity.type
_entity.pdbx_description
1 polymer ?
#
loop_
_entity_poly.entity_id
_entity_poly.type
_entity_poly.pdbx_seq_one_letter_code
_entity_poly.pdbx_strand_id
1 'polypeptide(L)' 'MASQSDLIAQLAERASKRIARRTVVALQRMKDGLQSGEDSGLRNLWDEICVQMQGQQSVFWDLYDHTL' A
#
# COMPACT_ATOMS: atom_id res chain seq x y z
N MET A 1 7.82 -23.12 -26.55
CA MET A 1 8.41 -21.76 -26.57
C MET A 1 7.43 -20.84 -25.88
N ALA A 2 7.87 -20.00 -24.93
CA ALA A 2 6.99 -19.00 -24.33
C ALA A 2 6.50 -18.04 -25.44
N SER A 3 5.21 -17.76 -25.48
CA SER A 3 4.66 -16.81 -26.45
C SER A 3 5.12 -15.38 -26.11
N GLN A 4 5.07 -14.46 -27.06
CA GLN A 4 5.37 -13.05 -26.78
C GLN A 4 4.47 -12.49 -25.67
N SER A 5 3.22 -12.95 -25.58
CA SER A 5 2.29 -12.58 -24.51
C SER A 5 2.80 -13.05 -23.14
N ASP A 6 3.29 -14.30 -23.04
CA ASP A 6 3.84 -14.86 -21.80
C ASP A 6 5.08 -14.09 -21.34
N LEU A 7 5.91 -13.63 -22.29
CA LEU A 7 7.10 -12.83 -21.97
C LEU A 7 6.71 -11.44 -21.44
N ILE A 8 5.73 -10.79 -22.07
CA ILE A 8 5.23 -9.48 -21.65
C ILE A 8 4.58 -9.57 -20.27
N ALA A 9 3.75 -10.59 -20.01
CA ALA A 9 3.11 -10.82 -18.72
C ALA A 9 4.17 -11.02 -17.62
N GLN A 10 5.21 -11.81 -17.87
CA GLN A 10 6.30 -12.01 -16.93
C GLN A 10 7.10 -10.72 -16.65
N LEU A 11 7.34 -9.90 -17.67
CA LEU A 11 8.02 -8.62 -17.50
C LEU A 11 7.18 -7.65 -16.66
N ALA A 12 5.88 -7.53 -16.97
CA ALA A 12 4.94 -6.71 -16.23
C ALA A 12 4.88 -7.14 -14.76
N GLU A 13 4.76 -8.45 -14.50
CA GLU A 13 4.74 -9.00 -13.14
C GLU A 13 6.02 -8.67 -12.36
N ARG A 14 7.19 -8.78 -12.99
CA ARG A 14 8.47 -8.41 -12.37
C ARG A 14 8.56 -6.91 -12.08
N ALA A 15 8.11 -6.07 -13.01
CA ALA A 15 8.09 -4.63 -12.84
C ALA A 15 7.15 -4.21 -11.70
N SER A 16 5.93 -4.74 -11.69
CA SER A 16 4.93 -4.51 -10.65
C SER A 16 5.45 -4.95 -9.27
N LYS A 17 6.02 -6.15 -9.16
CA LYS A 17 6.64 -6.63 -7.91
C LYS A 17 7.78 -5.71 -7.44
N ARG A 18 8.61 -5.22 -8.36
CA ARG A 18 9.70 -4.30 -8.04
C ARG A 18 9.17 -2.96 -7.52
N ILE A 19 8.16 -2.40 -8.18
CA ILE A 19 7.54 -1.13 -7.77
C ILE A 19 6.87 -1.30 -6.41
N ALA A 20 6.03 -2.33 -6.23
CA ALA A 20 5.35 -2.61 -4.97
C ALA A 20 6.35 -2.73 -3.80
N ARG A 21 7.42 -3.51 -3.96
CA ARG A 21 8.47 -3.62 -2.93
C ARG A 21 9.11 -2.28 -2.58
N ARG A 22 9.41 -1.44 -3.57
CA ARG A 22 9.99 -0.11 -3.33
C ARG A 22 9.01 0.81 -2.60
N THR A 23 7.73 0.76 -2.98
CA THR A 23 6.67 1.52 -2.32
C THR A 23 6.51 1.10 -0.86
N VAL A 24 6.45 -0.21 -0.58
CA VAL A 24 6.41 -0.73 0.80
C VAL A 24 7.59 -0.21 1.62
N VAL A 25 8.81 -0.29 1.08
CA VAL A 25 10.01 0.21 1.77
C VAL A 25 9.94 1.73 2.02
N ALA A 26 9.40 2.50 1.07
CA ALA A 26 9.23 3.95 1.25
C ALA A 26 8.22 4.24 2.37
N LEU A 27 7.07 3.56 2.37
CA LEU A 27 6.03 3.71 3.39
C LEU A 27 6.51 3.27 4.78
N GLN A 28 7.32 2.22 4.87
CA GLN A 28 7.96 1.80 6.13
C GLN A 28 8.94 2.84 6.70
N ARG A 29 9.47 3.73 5.86
CA ARG A 29 10.35 4.82 6.29
C ARG A 29 9.57 6.07 6.72
N MET A 30 8.30 6.18 6.36
CA MET A 30 7.42 7.27 6.77
C MET A 30 6.87 6.96 8.16
N LYS A 31 7.47 7.60 9.17
CA LYS A 31 7.10 7.44 10.59
C LYS A 31 6.27 8.60 11.14
N ASP A 32 6.30 9.74 10.45
CA ASP A 32 5.57 10.93 10.85
C ASP A 32 4.19 10.95 10.20
N GLY A 33 3.23 11.63 10.84
CA GLY A 33 1.89 11.86 10.29
C GLY A 33 0.98 10.62 10.26
N LEU A 34 1.21 9.65 11.15
CA LEU A 34 0.29 8.52 11.34
C LEU A 34 -1.08 9.03 11.81
N GLN A 35 -2.15 8.52 11.21
CA GLN A 35 -3.52 8.97 11.48
C GLN A 35 -4.17 8.26 12.67
N SER A 36 -3.63 7.11 13.08
CA SER A 36 -4.20 6.28 14.16
C SER A 36 -3.81 6.75 15.58
N GLY A 37 -3.03 7.84 15.69
CA GLY A 37 -2.51 8.35 16.97
C GLY A 37 -1.32 7.55 17.52
N GLU A 38 -0.59 8.15 18.46
CA GLU A 38 0.65 7.57 19.03
C GLU A 38 0.40 6.30 19.86
N ASP A 39 -0.78 6.15 20.45
CA ASP A 39 -1.15 4.99 21.28
C ASP A 39 -1.51 3.73 20.48
N SER A 40 -1.57 3.82 19.15
CA SER A 40 -1.93 2.69 18.27
C SER A 40 -0.89 1.56 18.23
N GLY A 41 0.35 1.85 18.65
CA GLY A 41 1.48 0.92 18.53
C GLY A 41 1.98 0.70 17.09
N LEU A 42 1.44 1.44 16.11
CA LEU A 42 1.87 1.40 14.72
C LEU A 42 3.17 2.17 14.53
N ARG A 43 4.12 1.59 13.81
CA ARG A 43 5.50 2.12 13.77
C ARG A 43 5.78 3.00 12.56
N ASN A 44 4.95 2.90 11.53
CA ASN A 44 5.13 3.56 10.25
C ASN A 44 3.83 3.48 9.43
N LEU A 45 3.77 4.26 8.35
CA LEU A 45 2.60 4.36 7.50
C LEU A 45 2.21 3.04 6.81
N TRP A 46 3.18 2.15 6.55
CA TRP A 46 2.87 0.83 5.99
C TRP A 46 2.10 -0.05 6.97
N ASP A 47 2.48 -0.05 8.26
CA ASP A 47 1.76 -0.79 9.30
C ASP A 47 0.30 -0.27 9.41
N GLU A 48 0.09 1.05 9.29
CA GLU A 48 -1.23 1.69 9.28
C GLU A 48 -2.09 1.28 8.08
N ILE A 49 -1.54 1.35 6.86
CA ILE A 49 -2.24 0.89 5.65
C ILE A 49 -2.61 -0.59 5.76
N CYS A 50 -1.73 -1.44 6.31
CA CYS A 50 -2.04 -2.86 6.51
C CYS A 50 -3.27 -3.06 7.40
N VAL A 51 -3.37 -2.31 8.50
CA VAL A 51 -4.51 -2.38 9.43
C VAL A 51 -5.78 -1.82 8.79
N GLN A 52 -5.71 -0.65 8.13
CA GLN A 52 -6.86 -0.05 7.45
C GLN A 52 -7.45 -0.96 6.37
N MET A 53 -6.61 -1.64 5.59
CA MET A 53 -7.06 -2.56 4.54
C MET A 53 -7.71 -3.83 5.09
N GLN A 54 -7.42 -4.26 6.33
CA GLN A 54 -8.10 -5.40 6.95
C GLN A 54 -9.58 -5.11 7.23
N GLY A 55 -9.92 -3.85 7.56
CA GLY A 55 -11.29 -3.39 7.73
C GLY A 55 -12.02 -3.08 6.42
N GLN A 56 -11.40 -3.34 5.27
CA GLN A 56 -11.84 -2.98 3.91
C GLN A 56 -11.91 -1.46 3.61
N GLN A 57 -11.84 -0.60 4.62
CA GLN A 57 -11.87 0.86 4.49
C GLN A 57 -11.14 1.54 5.67
N SER A 58 -10.61 2.75 5.42
CA SER A 58 -10.16 3.63 6.51
C SER A 58 -11.36 4.02 7.40
N VAL A 59 -11.16 4.23 8.71
CA VAL A 59 -12.21 4.77 9.59
C VAL A 59 -12.75 6.12 9.12
N PHE A 60 -11.96 6.83 8.31
CA PHE A 60 -12.31 8.11 7.70
C PHE A 60 -12.83 8.00 6.27
N TRP A 61 -13.11 6.80 5.77
CA TRP A 61 -13.54 6.59 4.38
C TRP A 61 -14.75 7.43 3.99
N ASP A 62 -15.74 7.55 4.88
CA ASP A 62 -16.93 8.38 4.67
C ASP A 62 -16.62 9.88 4.44
N LEU A 63 -15.49 10.39 4.95
CA LEU A 63 -15.08 11.77 4.70
C LEU A 63 -14.65 11.99 3.24
N TYR A 64 -14.15 10.94 2.58
CA TYR A 64 -13.73 10.98 1.18
C TYR A 64 -14.90 10.83 0.22
N ASP A 65 -15.95 10.07 0.58
CA ASP A 65 -17.16 9.90 -0.23
C ASP A 65 -17.94 11.22 -0.43
N HIS A 66 -17.80 12.18 0.48
CA HIS A 66 -18.45 13.50 0.39
C HIS A 66 -17.56 14.62 -0.17
N THR A 67 -16.31 14.32 -0.55
CA THR A 67 -15.35 15.32 -1.08
C THR A 67 -15.07 15.18 -2.58
N LEU A 68 -15.75 14.28 -3.30
CA LEU A 68 -15.69 14.14 -4.76
C LEU A 68 -16.94 14.67 -5.47
#